data_AF-A0A4Y7T4E5-F1
#
_entry.id   AF-A0A4Y7T4E5-F1
#
_cell.length_a   1.000
_cell.length_b   1.000
_cell.length_c   1.000
_cell.angle_alpha   90.00
_cell.angle_beta   90.00
_cell.angle_gamma   90.00
#
_symmetry.space_group_name_H-M   'P 1'
#
loop_
_entity.id
_entity.type
_entity.pdbx_description
1 polymer ?
#
loop_
_entity_poly.entity_id
_entity_poly.type
_entity_poly.pdbx_seq_one_letter_code
_entity_poly.pdbx_strand_id
1 'polypeptide(L)'
;MSQVVVKQELKEEPVDPLIAFESVAPRQSSRLAEKKSRVTAKVEYQPHTNHEGANLGPVEEKHTAGASRKNKSGEKAVKKSKKEAKEEVRSQMTTLCRSRWDENGVALAGFDLDNTLRDVWDAERGGVARTWLASTYGGSFVDSIPIISMTKYQEHGFWGKYLYLGLDLQPLAPQTPGAPGIWFSVGYEGGYWNHGIVRAFTRIKENPKCLWQYQGQYEVRPTRSISVDEWKSLTTLVRNTWVTKLQTKPWGAWIRARIYGRKYWNLEAPTEEHVDTIIGRGLDTKITENEIHYAMNRGDDRLLVYTMKCIGYDYDFQRDLLVKATSTPVLKDGDEDKKKVEVEAKNAKKRESASESVAPKSKKRRVKKEEDGMV
;
A
#
# COMPACT_ATOMS: atom_id res chain seq x y z
N MET A 1 -20.56 64.80 40.74
CA MET A 1 -19.88 64.22 39.56
C MET A 1 -20.37 62.78 39.44
N SER A 2 -21.44 62.57 38.66
CA SER A 2 -22.06 61.26 38.49
C SER A 2 -21.57 60.64 37.18
N GLN A 3 -20.88 59.51 37.26
CA GLN A 3 -20.40 58.79 36.09
C GLN A 3 -21.52 57.91 35.52
N VAL A 4 -21.82 58.14 34.24
CA VAL A 4 -22.73 57.33 33.43
C VAL A 4 -21.94 56.15 32.87
N VAL A 5 -22.33 54.93 33.25
CA VAL A 5 -21.78 53.69 32.68
C VAL A 5 -22.66 53.27 31.50
N VAL A 6 -22.13 53.38 30.29
CA VAL A 6 -22.77 52.88 29.06
C VAL A 6 -22.46 51.39 28.95
N LYS A 7 -23.47 50.54 29.04
CA LYS A 7 -23.38 49.12 28.67
C LYS A 7 -23.62 48.99 27.16
N GLN A 8 -22.62 48.53 26.42
CA GLN A 8 -22.79 48.06 25.04
C GLN A 8 -23.18 46.58 25.08
N GLU A 9 -24.37 46.25 24.60
CA GLU A 9 -24.77 44.89 24.23
C GLU A 9 -24.16 44.53 22.88
N LEU A 10 -23.26 43.54 22.87
CA LEU A 10 -22.79 42.89 21.65
C LEU A 10 -23.84 41.84 21.25
N LYS A 11 -24.49 42.07 20.12
CA LYS A 11 -25.28 41.05 19.41
C LYS A 11 -24.31 40.10 18.72
N GLU A 12 -24.27 38.85 19.16
CA GLU A 12 -23.62 37.77 18.42
C GLU A 12 -24.51 37.37 17.24
N GLU A 13 -24.00 37.53 16.03
CA GLU A 13 -24.63 36.95 14.83
C GLU A 13 -24.22 35.48 14.68
N PRO A 14 -25.13 34.61 14.19
CA PRO A 14 -24.84 33.19 13.99
C PRO A 14 -23.84 33.01 12.85
N VAL A 15 -22.69 32.41 13.17
CA VAL A 15 -21.67 32.03 12.19
C VAL A 15 -22.15 30.78 11.43
N ASP A 16 -22.34 30.93 10.12
CA ASP A 16 -22.65 29.86 9.17
C ASP A 16 -21.47 28.86 9.10
N PRO A 17 -21.66 27.54 9.34
CA PRO A 17 -20.56 26.57 9.39
C PRO A 17 -20.02 26.17 8.00
N LEU A 18 -20.46 26.84 6.93
CA LEU A 18 -20.05 26.56 5.55
C LEU A 18 -19.14 27.66 5.00
N ILE A 19 -17.85 27.74 5.40
CA ILE A 19 -16.78 28.32 4.57
C ILE A 19 -15.37 27.88 5.04
N ALA A 20 -14.62 27.34 4.08
CA ALA A 20 -13.16 27.27 3.96
C ALA A 20 -12.33 26.43 4.95
N PHE A 21 -12.33 25.10 4.75
CA PHE A 21 -11.09 24.33 4.87
C PHE A 21 -10.45 24.22 3.49
N GLU A 22 -9.52 25.13 3.17
CA GLU A 22 -8.57 24.90 2.08
C GLU A 22 -7.67 23.73 2.47
N SER A 23 -7.97 22.55 1.92
CA SER A 23 -7.16 21.37 2.09
C SER A 23 -5.84 21.54 1.32
N VAL A 24 -4.75 21.83 2.02
CA VAL A 24 -3.41 21.56 1.51
C VAL A 24 -3.21 20.04 1.56
N ALA A 25 -3.69 19.36 0.52
CA ALA A 25 -3.41 17.94 0.32
C ALA A 25 -1.90 17.77 0.04
N PRO A 26 -1.22 16.79 0.64
CA PRO A 26 0.12 16.42 0.21
C PRO A 26 0.04 16.00 -1.27
N ARG A 27 0.94 16.55 -2.10
CA ARG A 27 1.07 16.24 -3.53
C ARG A 27 1.35 14.75 -3.71
N GLN A 28 0.29 13.94 -3.77
CA GLN A 28 0.39 12.64 -4.40
C GLN A 28 0.56 12.90 -5.90
N SER A 29 1.66 12.43 -6.46
CA SER A 29 2.02 12.63 -7.86
C SER A 29 1.02 11.90 -8.78
N SER A 30 -0.11 12.54 -9.09
CA SER A 30 -0.91 12.18 -10.26
C SER A 30 -0.16 12.65 -11.51
N ARG A 31 0.68 11.78 -12.08
CA ARG A 31 1.28 12.05 -13.39
C ARG A 31 0.21 11.96 -14.47
N LEU A 32 -0.25 13.13 -14.92
CA LEU A 32 -0.82 13.30 -16.25
C LEU A 32 0.25 12.97 -17.29
N ALA A 33 -0.20 12.37 -18.39
CA ALA A 33 0.61 12.04 -19.56
C ALA A 33 1.11 13.32 -20.25
N GLU A 34 2.38 13.66 -20.03
CA GLU A 34 3.10 14.62 -20.87
C GLU A 34 4.05 13.86 -21.82
N LYS A 35 3.77 13.98 -23.12
CA LYS A 35 4.69 13.67 -24.20
C LYS A 35 6.00 14.46 -23.99
N LYS A 36 7.08 13.78 -23.65
CA LYS A 36 8.43 14.37 -23.74
C LYS A 36 9.14 13.92 -25.01
N SER A 37 9.51 14.92 -25.81
CA SER A 37 10.45 14.79 -26.91
C SER A 37 11.80 14.31 -26.37
N ARG A 38 12.42 13.44 -27.15
CA ARG A 38 13.65 12.74 -26.81
C ARG A 38 14.83 13.62 -27.21
N VAL A 39 15.46 14.30 -26.25
CA VAL A 39 16.81 14.85 -26.42
C VAL A 39 17.76 13.93 -25.67
N THR A 40 18.49 13.10 -26.43
CA THR A 40 19.55 12.24 -25.91
C THR A 40 20.82 13.05 -25.71
N ALA A 41 21.16 13.37 -24.46
CA ALA A 41 22.52 13.70 -24.09
C ALA A 41 23.25 12.39 -23.72
N LYS A 42 24.24 12.01 -24.53
CA LYS A 42 25.19 10.95 -24.18
C LYS A 42 26.11 11.48 -23.09
N VAL A 43 26.00 10.92 -21.88
CA VAL A 43 27.04 11.04 -20.85
C VAL A 43 27.77 9.71 -20.86
N GLU A 44 29.01 9.77 -21.32
CA GLU A 44 29.94 8.65 -21.41
C GLU A 44 30.51 8.38 -20.02
N TYR A 45 30.18 7.21 -19.46
CA TYR A 45 30.67 6.76 -18.16
C TYR A 45 31.91 5.88 -18.40
N GLN A 46 33.06 6.35 -17.90
CA GLN A 46 34.31 5.59 -17.89
C GLN A 46 34.38 4.73 -16.62
N PRO A 47 34.55 3.40 -16.73
CA PRO A 47 34.75 2.56 -15.55
C PRO A 47 36.20 2.67 -15.04
N HIS A 48 36.35 3.03 -13.77
CA HIS A 48 37.60 2.83 -13.04
C HIS A 48 37.81 1.34 -12.83
N THR A 49 38.88 0.81 -13.41
CA THR A 49 39.44 -0.50 -13.08
C THR A 49 40.60 -0.28 -12.12
N ASN A 50 40.55 -0.93 -10.96
CA ASN A 50 41.71 -1.31 -10.16
C ASN A 50 41.23 -2.30 -9.10
N HIS A 51 41.73 -3.54 -9.17
CA HIS A 51 42.34 -4.23 -8.02
C HIS A 51 43.03 -5.51 -8.50
N GLU A 52 44.36 -5.43 -8.44
CA GLU A 52 45.35 -6.45 -8.09
C GLU A 52 44.86 -7.89 -7.90
N GLY A 53 45.24 -8.76 -8.85
CA GLY A 53 45.21 -10.20 -8.69
C GLY A 53 46.48 -10.68 -7.96
N ALA A 54 46.33 -11.06 -6.69
CA ALA A 54 47.32 -11.88 -6.01
C ALA A 54 47.15 -13.35 -6.46
N ASN A 55 48.19 -13.85 -7.13
CA ASN A 55 48.33 -15.19 -7.66
C ASN A 55 48.64 -16.17 -6.52
N LEU A 56 47.68 -17.03 -6.14
CA LEU A 56 47.90 -18.15 -5.24
C LEU A 56 48.01 -19.44 -6.06
N GLY A 57 49.15 -20.12 -5.89
CA GLY A 57 49.51 -21.34 -6.62
C GLY A 57 48.70 -22.59 -6.25
N PRO A 58 48.95 -23.71 -6.95
CA PRO A 58 48.10 -24.89 -6.91
C PRO A 58 48.34 -25.79 -5.69
N VAL A 59 47.22 -26.07 -5.02
CA VAL A 59 46.75 -27.31 -4.39
C VAL A 59 47.66 -28.55 -4.48
N GLU A 60 48.09 -29.06 -3.32
CA GLU A 60 48.28 -30.50 -3.06
C GLU A 60 47.40 -30.90 -1.85
N GLU A 61 46.23 -31.48 -2.11
CA GLU A 61 45.41 -32.14 -1.08
C GLU A 61 45.76 -33.63 -1.03
N LYS A 62 46.40 -34.04 0.07
CA LYS A 62 46.59 -35.45 0.43
C LYS A 62 45.29 -36.01 0.99
N HIS A 63 44.70 -36.96 0.28
CA HIS A 63 43.62 -37.79 0.79
C HIS A 63 44.11 -38.70 1.94
N THR A 64 43.73 -38.39 3.18
CA THR A 64 43.77 -39.34 4.30
C THR A 64 42.37 -39.86 4.58
N ALA A 65 42.14 -41.13 4.26
CA ALA A 65 40.94 -41.88 4.60
C ALA A 65 40.88 -42.15 6.11
N GLY A 66 40.19 -41.29 6.85
CA GLY A 66 39.86 -41.50 8.26
C GLY A 66 38.43 -42.00 8.43
N ALA A 67 38.27 -43.25 8.83
CA ALA A 67 36.98 -43.86 9.16
C ALA A 67 36.35 -43.17 10.38
N SER A 68 35.39 -42.26 10.13
CA SER A 68 34.65 -41.57 11.19
C SER A 68 33.47 -42.44 11.65
N ARG A 69 33.57 -42.89 12.91
CA ARG A 69 32.56 -43.62 13.66
C ARG A 69 31.29 -42.77 13.78
N LYS A 70 30.18 -43.26 13.22
CA LYS A 70 28.84 -42.68 13.38
C LYS A 70 28.39 -42.77 14.84
N ASN A 71 28.58 -41.72 15.63
CA ASN A 71 27.88 -41.53 16.89
C ASN A 71 26.42 -41.15 16.60
N LYS A 72 25.55 -42.15 16.67
CA LYS A 72 24.09 -42.08 16.42
C LYS A 72 23.31 -41.77 17.72
N SER A 73 23.84 -40.92 18.59
CA SER A 73 23.24 -40.60 19.88
C SER A 73 23.23 -39.09 20.10
N GLY A 74 22.08 -38.44 19.87
CA GLY A 74 21.90 -37.06 20.29
C GLY A 74 20.96 -36.17 19.48
N GLU A 75 20.19 -36.70 18.53
CA GLU A 75 19.23 -35.87 17.78
C GLU A 75 17.78 -36.07 18.28
N LYS A 76 17.59 -35.97 19.60
CA LYS A 76 16.28 -35.59 20.16
C LYS A 76 16.13 -34.07 20.07
N ALA A 77 16.24 -33.54 18.85
CA ALA A 77 15.91 -32.16 18.57
C ALA A 77 14.41 -32.00 18.82
N VAL A 78 14.09 -31.12 19.77
CA VAL A 78 12.75 -30.76 20.24
C VAL A 78 11.91 -30.33 19.03
N LYS A 79 11.10 -31.24 18.50
CA LYS A 79 10.04 -30.90 17.54
C LYS A 79 8.95 -30.18 18.32
N LYS A 80 9.14 -28.89 18.57
CA LYS A 80 8.08 -28.00 19.05
C LYS A 80 6.87 -28.20 18.13
N SER A 81 5.70 -28.44 18.71
CA SER A 81 4.53 -28.73 17.88
C SER A 81 4.18 -27.50 17.03
N LYS A 82 3.70 -27.71 15.80
CA LYS A 82 3.28 -26.60 14.90
C LYS A 82 2.27 -25.66 15.58
N LYS A 83 1.47 -26.20 16.51
CA LYS A 83 0.50 -25.46 17.33
C LYS A 83 1.20 -24.49 18.29
N GLU A 84 2.18 -24.97 19.06
CA GLU A 84 2.95 -24.14 19.99
C GLU A 84 3.71 -23.02 19.28
N ALA A 85 4.30 -23.28 18.11
CA ALA A 85 4.97 -22.25 17.33
C ALA A 85 4.00 -21.15 16.86
N LYS A 86 2.78 -21.53 16.43
CA LYS A 86 1.74 -20.57 16.04
C LYS A 86 1.24 -19.73 17.22
N GLU A 87 1.09 -20.36 18.38
CA GLU A 87 0.65 -19.70 19.61
C GLU A 87 1.70 -18.74 20.16
N GLU A 88 2.98 -19.12 20.12
CA GLU A 88 4.10 -18.25 20.47
C GLU A 88 4.16 -17.00 19.57
N VAL A 89 4.06 -17.17 18.24
CA VAL A 89 4.02 -16.03 17.32
C VAL A 89 2.83 -15.12 17.61
N ARG A 90 1.65 -15.70 17.89
CA ARG A 90 0.46 -14.92 18.26
C ARG A 90 0.68 -14.15 19.57
N SER A 91 1.31 -14.78 20.56
CA SER A 91 1.63 -14.18 21.84
C SER A 91 2.61 -13.01 21.68
N GLN A 92 3.74 -13.21 20.97
CA GLN A 92 4.71 -12.15 20.68
C GLN A 92 4.06 -10.96 19.97
N MET A 93 3.22 -11.24 18.98
CA MET A 93 2.51 -10.21 18.24
C MET A 93 1.50 -9.45 19.13
N THR A 94 0.85 -10.14 20.07
CA THR A 94 -0.06 -9.52 21.05
C THR A 94 0.70 -8.59 22.00
N THR A 95 1.89 -9.01 22.47
CA THR A 95 2.76 -8.20 23.31
C THR A 95 3.21 -6.93 22.58
N LEU A 96 3.60 -7.06 21.30
CA LEU A 96 3.94 -5.94 20.44
C LEU A 96 2.79 -4.92 20.31
N CYS A 97 1.57 -5.41 20.07
CA CYS A 97 0.41 -4.51 20.00
C CYS A 97 0.19 -3.76 21.31
N ARG A 98 0.24 -4.47 22.44
CA ARG A 98 0.01 -3.90 23.77
C ARG A 98 0.95 -2.75 24.07
N SER A 99 2.27 -2.95 23.92
CA SER A 99 3.22 -1.88 24.24
C SER A 99 2.97 -0.62 23.42
N ARG A 100 2.65 -0.77 22.12
CA ARG A 100 2.37 0.37 21.23
C ARG A 100 1.06 1.06 21.57
N TRP A 101 0.03 0.29 21.94
CA TRP A 101 -1.24 0.83 22.39
C TRP A 101 -1.10 1.58 23.71
N ASP A 102 -0.33 1.05 24.66
CA ASP A 102 -0.04 1.71 25.95
C ASP A 102 0.73 3.02 25.72
N GLU A 103 1.76 3.02 24.86
CA GLU A 103 2.51 4.22 24.45
C GLU A 103 1.60 5.33 23.87
N ASN A 104 0.46 4.97 23.26
CA ASN A 104 -0.45 5.89 22.57
C ASN A 104 -1.80 6.10 23.29
N GLY A 105 -1.94 5.59 24.52
CA GLY A 105 -3.19 5.69 25.29
C GLY A 105 -4.40 5.02 24.62
N VAL A 106 -4.18 3.89 23.95
CA VAL A 106 -5.21 3.10 23.29
C VAL A 106 -5.63 1.94 24.19
N ALA A 107 -6.88 1.95 24.65
CA ALA A 107 -7.39 0.90 25.53
C ALA A 107 -7.59 -0.43 24.79
N LEU A 108 -7.17 -1.52 25.43
CA LEU A 108 -7.31 -2.89 24.91
C LEU A 108 -8.76 -3.35 24.74
N ALA A 109 -9.66 -2.85 25.59
CA ALA A 109 -11.07 -3.20 25.56
C ALA A 109 -11.77 -2.79 24.25
N GLY A 110 -11.15 -1.87 23.49
CA GLY A 110 -11.74 -1.30 22.28
C GLY A 110 -12.89 -0.34 22.58
N PHE A 111 -13.69 -0.09 21.55
CA PHE A 111 -14.94 0.66 21.66
C PHE A 111 -16.07 -0.29 22.07
N ASP A 112 -16.81 0.06 23.11
CA ASP A 112 -17.95 -0.73 23.56
C ASP A 112 -19.08 -0.61 22.55
N LEU A 113 -19.48 -1.75 22.00
CA LEU A 113 -20.50 -1.80 20.97
C LEU A 113 -21.81 -2.23 21.58
N ASP A 114 -22.88 -1.51 21.23
CA ASP A 114 -24.23 -1.93 21.56
C ASP A 114 -24.49 -3.38 21.10
N ASN A 115 -24.71 -4.25 22.08
CA ASN A 115 -24.95 -5.68 21.88
C ASN A 115 -26.23 -5.95 21.08
N THR A 116 -27.15 -4.99 20.94
CA THR A 116 -28.35 -5.15 20.12
C THR A 116 -28.04 -5.33 18.62
N LEU A 117 -26.80 -5.04 18.21
CA LEU A 117 -26.38 -5.12 16.80
C LEU A 117 -25.36 -6.24 16.55
N ARG A 118 -25.21 -7.17 17.49
CA ARG A 118 -24.34 -8.34 17.31
C ARG A 118 -24.73 -9.17 16.09
N ASP A 119 -26.03 -9.39 15.90
CA ASP A 119 -26.60 -10.14 14.76
C ASP A 119 -26.33 -9.47 13.41
N VAL A 120 -26.03 -8.17 13.43
CA VAL A 120 -25.81 -7.32 12.25
C VAL A 120 -24.36 -7.42 11.76
N TRP A 121 -23.41 -7.79 12.63
CA TRP A 121 -21.98 -7.83 12.28
C TRP A 121 -21.37 -9.22 12.25
N ASP A 122 -22.16 -10.28 12.45
CA ASP A 122 -21.68 -11.63 12.21
C ASP A 122 -21.06 -11.73 10.81
N ALA A 123 -19.80 -12.19 10.75
CA ALA A 123 -18.88 -11.93 9.65
C ALA A 123 -19.42 -12.29 8.25
N GLU A 124 -20.28 -13.31 8.13
CA GLU A 124 -20.86 -13.68 6.82
C GLU A 124 -21.99 -12.75 6.38
N ARG A 125 -22.74 -12.14 7.31
CA ARG A 125 -23.78 -11.15 7.00
C ARG A 125 -23.23 -9.73 6.95
N GLY A 126 -22.24 -9.43 7.79
CA GLY A 126 -21.61 -8.13 7.92
C GLY A 126 -20.63 -7.75 6.79
N GLY A 127 -20.25 -8.72 5.95
CA GLY A 127 -19.22 -8.54 4.93
C GLY A 127 -19.77 -8.14 3.56
N VAL A 128 -19.10 -7.20 2.89
CA VAL A 128 -19.44 -6.75 1.53
C VAL A 128 -18.24 -6.80 0.59
N ALA A 129 -18.50 -6.94 -0.71
CA ALA A 129 -17.46 -6.87 -1.73
C ALA A 129 -16.94 -5.44 -1.89
N ARG A 130 -15.64 -5.28 -2.08
CA ARG A 130 -15.03 -3.94 -2.23
C ARG A 130 -15.39 -3.25 -3.54
N THR A 131 -15.60 -4.03 -4.61
CA THR A 131 -16.11 -3.51 -5.89
C THR A 131 -17.51 -2.93 -5.73
N TRP A 132 -18.37 -3.61 -4.95
CA TRP A 132 -19.69 -3.10 -4.58
C TRP A 132 -19.60 -1.84 -3.71
N LEU A 133 -18.74 -1.83 -2.68
CA LEU A 133 -18.52 -0.62 -1.87
C LEU A 133 -18.11 0.58 -2.74
N ALA A 134 -17.20 0.36 -3.70
CA ALA A 134 -16.73 1.40 -4.59
C ALA A 134 -17.83 1.93 -5.54
N SER A 135 -18.74 1.07 -6.02
CA SER A 135 -19.85 1.52 -6.88
C SER A 135 -20.96 2.21 -6.09
N THR A 136 -21.27 1.72 -4.89
CA THR A 136 -22.34 2.24 -4.04
C THR A 136 -21.94 3.55 -3.36
N TYR A 137 -20.80 3.54 -2.66
CA TYR A 137 -20.33 4.67 -1.85
C TYR A 137 -19.18 5.46 -2.48
N GLY A 138 -18.71 5.07 -3.67
CA GLY A 138 -17.59 5.73 -4.34
C GLY A 138 -16.21 5.25 -3.89
N GLY A 139 -15.16 5.88 -4.43
CA GLY A 139 -13.78 5.55 -4.14
C GLY A 139 -13.16 4.55 -5.11
N SER A 140 -12.23 3.73 -4.62
CA SER A 140 -11.44 2.79 -5.41
C SER A 140 -11.47 1.41 -4.74
N PHE A 141 -11.63 0.38 -5.58
CA PHE A 141 -11.57 -1.00 -5.14
C PHE A 141 -10.14 -1.51 -4.94
N VAL A 142 -9.13 -0.70 -5.29
CA VAL A 142 -7.71 -1.03 -5.18
C VAL A 142 -7.05 -0.26 -4.03
N ASP A 143 -7.26 1.06 -3.97
CA ASP A 143 -6.50 1.97 -3.09
C ASP A 143 -6.88 1.82 -1.62
N SER A 144 -5.89 1.60 -0.75
CA SER A 144 -6.13 1.41 0.69
C SER A 144 -6.88 2.58 1.32
N ILE A 145 -6.64 3.81 0.84
CA ILE A 145 -7.32 5.03 1.32
C ILE A 145 -7.88 5.76 0.12
N PRO A 146 -9.04 5.35 -0.41
CA PRO A 146 -9.58 5.95 -1.61
C PRO A 146 -10.16 7.34 -1.31
N ILE A 147 -10.12 8.20 -2.32
CA ILE A 147 -10.83 9.48 -2.31
C ILE A 147 -12.24 9.23 -2.81
N ILE A 148 -13.25 9.51 -1.98
CA ILE A 148 -14.65 9.46 -2.39
C ILE A 148 -15.00 10.81 -3.04
N SER A 149 -15.77 10.76 -4.14
CA SER A 149 -16.14 11.97 -4.87
C SER A 149 -17.23 12.77 -4.15
N MET A 150 -17.28 14.08 -4.37
CA MET A 150 -18.32 14.95 -3.79
C MET A 150 -19.73 14.51 -4.19
N THR A 151 -19.91 14.08 -5.44
CA THR A 151 -21.19 13.55 -5.92
C THR A 151 -21.63 12.35 -5.09
N LYS A 152 -20.73 11.39 -4.81
CA LYS A 152 -21.07 10.23 -3.98
C LYS A 152 -21.42 10.64 -2.56
N TYR A 153 -20.65 11.54 -1.96
CA TYR A 153 -20.99 12.09 -0.65
C TYR A 153 -22.38 12.73 -0.61
N GLN A 154 -22.77 13.48 -1.64
CA GLN A 154 -24.10 14.08 -1.73
C GLN A 154 -25.22 13.03 -1.89
N GLU A 155 -24.94 11.90 -2.56
CA GLU A 155 -25.91 10.81 -2.73
C GLU A 155 -26.21 10.06 -1.43
N HIS A 156 -25.19 9.76 -0.62
CA HIS A 156 -25.35 8.89 0.57
C HIS A 156 -25.16 9.59 1.92
N GLY A 157 -24.72 10.84 1.95
CA GLY A 157 -24.57 11.65 3.18
C GLY A 157 -23.41 11.28 4.11
N PHE A 158 -22.80 10.09 3.94
CA PHE A 158 -21.66 9.65 4.77
C PHE A 158 -20.33 10.32 4.39
N TRP A 159 -20.02 11.46 5.02
CA TRP A 159 -18.73 12.12 4.86
C TRP A 159 -17.58 11.35 5.53
N GLY A 160 -16.40 11.33 4.93
CA GLY A 160 -15.16 10.87 5.57
C GLY A 160 -14.34 9.94 4.67
N LYS A 161 -13.14 9.58 5.14
CA LYS A 161 -12.21 8.74 4.38
C LYS A 161 -12.38 7.28 4.76
N TYR A 162 -12.19 6.38 3.79
CA TYR A 162 -12.21 4.94 4.03
C TYR A 162 -10.77 4.43 4.15
N LEU A 163 -10.58 3.38 4.95
CA LEU A 163 -9.30 2.70 5.11
C LEU A 163 -9.51 1.18 4.98
N TYR A 164 -8.97 0.59 3.93
CA TYR A 164 -9.08 -0.84 3.63
C TYR A 164 -7.78 -1.58 4.00
N LEU A 165 -7.89 -2.53 4.93
CA LEU A 165 -6.79 -3.31 5.48
C LEU A 165 -6.90 -4.78 5.08
N GLY A 166 -6.01 -5.23 4.19
CA GLY A 166 -5.83 -6.63 3.86
C GLY A 166 -4.92 -7.33 4.87
N LEU A 167 -5.39 -8.42 5.47
CA LEU A 167 -4.66 -9.14 6.53
C LEU A 167 -3.36 -9.81 6.07
N ASP A 168 -3.12 -9.92 4.75
CA ASP A 168 -1.86 -10.41 4.18
C ASP A 168 -0.69 -9.45 4.44
N LEU A 169 -0.96 -8.14 4.39
CA LEU A 169 -0.02 -7.08 4.71
C LEU A 169 -0.22 -6.53 6.12
N GLN A 170 -1.44 -6.57 6.63
CA GLN A 170 -1.87 -5.93 7.86
C GLN A 170 -2.35 -6.98 8.87
N PRO A 171 -1.49 -7.90 9.33
CA PRO A 171 -1.91 -9.00 10.22
C PRO A 171 -2.45 -8.52 11.58
N LEU A 172 -2.19 -7.24 11.90
CA LEU A 172 -2.58 -6.59 13.15
C LEU A 172 -3.67 -5.52 12.97
N ALA A 173 -4.31 -5.46 11.80
CA ALA A 173 -5.50 -4.64 11.62
C ALA A 173 -6.61 -5.05 12.60
N PRO A 174 -7.58 -4.17 12.91
CA PRO A 174 -8.78 -4.55 13.66
C PRO A 174 -9.49 -5.73 12.98
N GLN A 175 -9.63 -6.85 13.69
CA GLN A 175 -10.30 -8.06 13.18
C GLN A 175 -11.71 -8.24 13.76
N THR A 176 -12.10 -7.36 14.65
CA THR A 176 -13.42 -7.34 15.28
C THR A 176 -13.87 -5.89 15.34
N PRO A 177 -15.14 -5.60 15.01
CA PRO A 177 -15.69 -4.26 15.17
C PRO A 177 -15.33 -3.67 16.54
N GLY A 178 -14.96 -2.39 16.57
CA GLY A 178 -14.60 -1.69 17.80
C GLY A 178 -13.19 -1.97 18.34
N ALA A 179 -12.55 -3.07 17.95
CA ALA A 179 -11.25 -3.46 18.49
C ALA A 179 -10.12 -2.51 18.03
N PRO A 180 -9.10 -2.25 18.86
CA PRO A 180 -7.93 -1.50 18.42
C PRO A 180 -7.14 -2.30 17.37
N GLY A 181 -6.26 -1.60 16.65
CA GLY A 181 -5.42 -2.22 15.62
C GLY A 181 -4.08 -1.54 15.45
N ILE A 182 -3.27 -2.13 14.57
CA ILE A 182 -2.04 -1.56 14.04
C ILE A 182 -2.11 -1.57 12.52
N TRP A 183 -1.67 -0.47 11.92
CA TRP A 183 -1.52 -0.31 10.49
C TRP A 183 -0.06 -0.06 10.13
N PHE A 184 0.49 -0.90 9.25
CA PHE A 184 1.80 -0.72 8.66
C PHE A 184 1.70 0.08 7.36
N SER A 185 2.58 1.06 7.20
CA SER A 185 2.66 1.88 5.99
C SER A 185 4.10 2.06 5.53
N VAL A 186 4.23 2.64 4.35
CA VAL A 186 5.50 3.06 3.74
C VAL A 186 5.52 4.58 3.68
N GLY A 187 6.71 5.18 3.72
CA GLY A 187 6.86 6.62 3.61
C GLY A 187 8.10 7.13 4.31
N TYR A 188 8.03 8.37 4.76
CA TYR A 188 9.05 9.05 5.55
C TYR A 188 8.61 9.15 7.02
N GLU A 189 9.55 8.98 7.95
CA GLU A 189 9.29 9.13 9.38
C GLU A 189 8.93 10.58 9.71
N GLY A 190 7.84 10.80 10.45
CA GLY A 190 7.33 12.15 10.69
C GLY A 190 6.35 12.65 9.61
N GLY A 191 6.06 11.83 8.59
CA GLY A 191 4.92 12.08 7.70
C GLY A 191 3.62 12.17 8.51
N TYR A 192 3.02 13.37 8.53
CA TYR A 192 1.80 13.62 9.29
C TYR A 192 0.63 12.83 8.71
N TRP A 193 0.02 11.98 9.54
CA TRP A 193 -1.30 11.45 9.23
C TRP A 193 -2.33 12.59 9.35
N ASN A 194 -2.75 13.12 8.21
CA ASN A 194 -3.72 14.23 8.14
C ASN A 194 -5.11 13.77 7.68
N HIS A 195 -5.40 12.48 7.79
CA HIS A 195 -6.66 11.92 7.30
C HIS A 195 -7.83 12.05 8.28
N GLY A 196 -7.57 12.55 9.48
CA GLY A 196 -8.58 12.66 10.54
C GLY A 196 -9.11 11.28 10.92
N ILE A 197 -10.42 11.24 11.13
CA ILE A 197 -11.18 10.02 11.45
C ILE A 197 -11.47 9.25 10.15
N VAL A 198 -11.25 7.94 10.16
CA VAL A 198 -11.47 7.06 9.00
C VAL A 198 -12.41 5.92 9.31
N ARG A 199 -13.23 5.53 8.32
CA ARG A 199 -14.02 4.28 8.36
C ARG A 199 -13.11 3.12 7.97
N ALA A 200 -12.74 2.29 8.94
CA ALA A 200 -11.86 1.17 8.69
C ALA A 200 -12.64 -0.07 8.24
N PHE A 201 -12.12 -0.76 7.24
CA PHE A 201 -12.60 -2.03 6.72
C PHE A 201 -11.46 -3.04 6.73
N THR A 202 -11.74 -4.24 7.24
CA THR A 202 -10.78 -5.35 7.23
C THR A 202 -11.30 -6.47 6.34
N ARG A 203 -10.40 -7.06 5.55
CA ARG A 203 -10.75 -8.23 4.73
C ARG A 203 -10.92 -9.44 5.63
N ILE A 204 -12.14 -9.98 5.68
CA ILE A 204 -12.51 -11.14 6.49
C ILE A 204 -12.53 -12.46 5.69
N LYS A 205 -12.66 -12.36 4.36
CA LYS A 205 -12.66 -13.51 3.46
C LYS A 205 -11.96 -13.13 2.16
N GLU A 206 -11.12 -14.02 1.65
CA GLU A 206 -10.41 -13.80 0.38
C GLU A 206 -11.10 -14.54 -0.78
N ASN A 207 -11.52 -15.79 -0.54
CA ASN A 207 -12.08 -16.68 -1.57
C ASN A 207 -13.37 -17.37 -1.09
N PRO A 208 -14.31 -17.72 -1.99
CA PRO A 208 -14.33 -17.36 -3.41
C PRO A 208 -14.73 -15.91 -3.65
N LYS A 209 -15.34 -15.25 -2.66
CA LYS A 209 -15.68 -13.83 -2.70
C LYS A 209 -14.86 -13.08 -1.65
N CYS A 210 -14.19 -12.02 -2.09
CA CYS A 210 -13.40 -11.14 -1.23
C CYS A 210 -14.36 -10.24 -0.44
N LEU A 211 -14.58 -10.56 0.84
CA LEU A 211 -15.49 -9.83 1.73
C LEU A 211 -14.74 -8.96 2.72
N TRP A 212 -15.29 -7.76 2.91
CA TRP A 212 -14.76 -6.71 3.77
C TRP A 212 -15.79 -6.33 4.80
N GLN A 213 -15.37 -6.25 6.06
CA GLN A 213 -16.23 -5.91 7.18
C GLN A 213 -15.83 -4.54 7.72
N TYR A 214 -16.83 -3.68 7.91
CA TYR A 214 -16.67 -2.41 8.60
C TYR A 214 -16.31 -2.64 10.06
N GLN A 215 -15.25 -1.99 10.53
CA GLN A 215 -14.70 -2.17 11.88
C GLN A 215 -15.02 -1.00 12.82
N GLY A 216 -15.55 0.12 12.30
CA GLY A 216 -15.82 1.35 13.05
C GLY A 216 -15.10 2.59 12.53
N GLN A 217 -15.21 3.68 13.30
CA GLN A 217 -14.54 4.97 13.07
C GLN A 217 -13.24 5.01 13.85
N TYR A 218 -12.12 5.18 13.16
CA TYR A 218 -10.79 5.12 13.76
C TYR A 218 -10.08 6.45 13.71
N GLU A 219 -9.52 6.81 14.85
CA GLU A 219 -8.40 7.72 14.92
C GLU A 219 -7.11 6.92 14.73
N VAL A 220 -6.26 7.37 13.80
CA VAL A 220 -5.00 6.70 13.47
C VAL A 220 -3.86 7.62 13.87
N ARG A 221 -2.95 7.14 14.72
CA ARG A 221 -1.82 7.93 15.25
C ARG A 221 -0.49 7.29 14.88
N PRO A 222 0.49 8.06 14.40
CA PRO A 222 1.83 7.54 14.17
C PRO A 222 2.47 7.13 15.50
N THR A 223 3.25 6.05 15.46
CA THR A 223 4.13 5.60 16.54
C THR A 223 5.51 5.33 15.94
N ARG A 224 6.47 4.88 16.76
CA ARG A 224 7.81 4.50 16.29
C ARG A 224 7.72 3.49 15.14
N SER A 225 8.57 3.60 14.14
CA SER A 225 8.67 2.61 13.06
C SER A 225 8.91 1.19 13.60
N ILE A 226 8.65 0.18 12.78
CA ILE A 226 8.85 -1.21 13.18
C ILE A 226 10.34 -1.44 13.49
N SER A 227 10.64 -2.03 14.63
CA SER A 227 12.02 -2.40 14.97
C SER A 227 12.46 -3.63 14.18
N VAL A 228 13.76 -3.89 14.16
CA VAL A 228 14.32 -5.09 13.52
C VAL A 228 13.76 -6.36 14.18
N ASP A 229 13.62 -6.37 15.50
CA ASP A 229 13.12 -7.53 16.25
C ASP A 229 11.62 -7.72 16.02
N GLU A 230 10.86 -6.64 15.96
CA GLU A 230 9.43 -6.68 15.63
C GLU A 230 9.21 -7.20 14.21
N TRP A 231 9.99 -6.72 13.24
CA TRP A 231 9.99 -7.24 11.87
C TRP A 231 10.34 -8.73 11.83
N LYS A 232 11.35 -9.15 12.61
CA LYS A 232 11.75 -10.56 12.75
C LYS A 232 10.71 -11.42 13.47
N SER A 233 9.86 -10.85 14.32
CA SER A 233 8.72 -11.55 14.95
C SER A 233 7.52 -11.73 14.02
N LEU A 234 7.43 -10.97 12.91
CA LEU A 234 6.40 -11.22 11.90
C LEU A 234 6.57 -12.63 11.31
N THR A 235 5.48 -13.23 10.85
CA THR A 235 5.60 -14.52 10.14
C THR A 235 6.40 -14.34 8.85
N THR A 236 7.13 -15.38 8.43
CA THR A 236 7.85 -15.37 7.14
C THR A 236 6.92 -15.07 5.97
N LEU A 237 5.67 -15.58 6.01
CA LEU A 237 4.67 -15.27 4.99
C LEU A 237 4.41 -13.76 4.89
N VAL A 238 4.10 -13.10 6.00
CA VAL A 238 3.85 -11.64 6.03
C VAL A 238 5.06 -10.86 5.55
N ARG A 239 6.27 -11.21 6.00
CA ARG A 239 7.50 -10.54 5.55
C ARG A 239 7.71 -10.68 4.04
N ASN A 240 7.57 -11.88 3.50
CA ASN A 240 7.74 -12.13 2.07
C ASN A 240 6.67 -11.38 1.27
N THR A 241 5.41 -11.37 1.73
CA THR A 241 4.35 -10.58 1.11
C THR A 241 4.70 -9.10 1.08
N TRP A 242 5.18 -8.52 2.18
CA TRP A 242 5.66 -7.13 2.20
C TRP A 242 6.79 -6.89 1.20
N VAL A 243 7.82 -7.74 1.21
CA VAL A 243 8.96 -7.59 0.30
C VAL A 243 8.54 -7.64 -1.17
N THR A 244 7.72 -8.62 -1.55
CA THR A 244 7.20 -8.71 -2.92
C THR A 244 6.36 -7.50 -3.30
N LYS A 245 5.51 -7.00 -2.39
CA LYS A 245 4.70 -5.80 -2.68
C LYS A 245 5.57 -4.54 -2.76
N LEU A 246 6.57 -4.41 -1.90
CA LEU A 246 7.56 -3.33 -1.96
C LEU A 246 8.38 -3.36 -3.24
N GLN A 247 8.67 -4.54 -3.79
CA GLN A 247 9.37 -4.68 -5.06
C GLN A 247 8.47 -4.32 -6.25
N THR A 248 7.23 -4.84 -6.25
CA THR A 248 6.34 -4.77 -7.43
C THR A 248 5.46 -3.53 -7.50
N LYS A 249 5.17 -2.87 -6.37
CA LYS A 249 4.19 -1.78 -6.33
C LYS A 249 4.83 -0.39 -6.40
N PRO A 250 4.15 0.59 -7.03
CA PRO A 250 4.64 1.97 -7.13
C PRO A 250 4.91 2.61 -5.76
N TRP A 251 4.05 2.37 -4.76
CA TRP A 251 4.24 2.90 -3.40
C TRP A 251 5.50 2.34 -2.71
N GLY A 252 6.06 1.23 -3.17
CA GLY A 252 7.35 0.70 -2.69
C GLY A 252 8.58 1.44 -3.24
N ALA A 253 8.41 2.33 -4.22
CA ALA A 253 9.53 3.02 -4.89
C ALA A 253 10.41 3.80 -3.93
N TRP A 254 9.83 4.42 -2.89
CA TRP A 254 10.57 5.16 -1.88
C TRP A 254 11.56 4.29 -1.10
N ILE A 255 11.11 3.12 -0.62
CA ILE A 255 11.98 2.17 0.09
C ILE A 255 13.08 1.67 -0.85
N ARG A 256 12.72 1.27 -2.08
CA ARG A 256 13.70 0.82 -3.08
C ARG A 256 14.74 1.91 -3.38
N ALA A 257 14.31 3.15 -3.53
CA ALA A 257 15.22 4.26 -3.81
C ALA A 257 16.20 4.53 -2.66
N ARG A 258 15.75 4.47 -1.40
CA ARG A 258 16.65 4.58 -0.25
C ARG A 258 17.66 3.44 -0.21
N ILE A 259 17.22 2.20 -0.44
CA ILE A 259 18.12 1.03 -0.52
C ILE A 259 19.15 1.23 -1.64
N TYR A 260 18.73 1.72 -2.81
CA TYR A 260 19.62 2.02 -3.94
C TYR A 260 20.65 3.09 -3.57
N GLY A 261 20.23 4.20 -2.97
CA GLY A 261 21.12 5.27 -2.55
C GLY A 261 22.20 4.79 -1.59
N ARG A 262 21.83 3.98 -0.59
CA ARG A 262 22.81 3.40 0.34
C ARG A 262 23.79 2.46 -0.35
N LYS A 263 23.29 1.57 -1.21
CA LYS A 263 24.10 0.53 -1.85
C LYS A 263 25.03 1.05 -2.96
N TYR A 264 24.52 1.89 -3.84
CA TYR A 264 25.22 2.26 -5.08
C TYR A 264 25.79 3.68 -5.06
N TRP A 265 25.25 4.57 -4.21
CA TRP A 265 25.77 5.94 -4.05
C TRP A 265 26.49 6.13 -2.71
N ASN A 266 26.64 5.07 -1.91
CA ASN A 266 27.30 5.09 -0.59
C ASN A 266 26.74 6.16 0.35
N LEU A 267 25.44 6.42 0.27
CA LEU A 267 24.77 7.37 1.15
C LEU A 267 24.47 6.69 2.50
N GLU A 268 24.80 7.34 3.61
CA GLU A 268 24.40 6.84 4.94
C GLU A 268 22.90 7.05 5.18
N ALA A 269 22.42 8.26 4.92
CA ALA A 269 21.02 8.67 5.05
C ALA A 269 20.54 9.37 3.75
N PRO A 270 19.88 8.65 2.83
CA PRO A 270 19.32 9.27 1.62
C PRO A 270 18.26 10.32 1.95
N THR A 271 18.50 11.58 1.56
CA THR A 271 17.55 12.69 1.62
C THR A 271 16.40 12.51 0.62
N GLU A 272 15.32 13.31 0.76
CA GLU A 272 14.19 13.29 -0.19
C GLU A 272 14.64 13.61 -1.63
N GLU A 273 15.53 14.59 -1.83
CA GLU A 273 16.07 14.94 -3.15
C GLU A 273 16.82 13.77 -3.80
N HIS A 274 17.60 13.01 -3.02
CA HIS A 274 18.25 11.80 -3.49
C HIS A 274 17.23 10.76 -3.92
N VAL A 275 16.21 10.51 -3.09
CA VAL A 275 15.12 9.56 -3.37
C VAL A 275 14.40 9.95 -4.67
N ASP A 276 14.00 11.21 -4.81
CA ASP A 276 13.31 11.72 -5.99
C ASP A 276 14.17 11.62 -7.25
N THR A 277 15.47 11.90 -7.14
CA THR A 277 16.41 11.76 -8.25
C THR A 277 16.55 10.30 -8.69
N ILE A 278 16.65 9.36 -7.74
CA ILE A 278 16.76 7.92 -8.01
C ILE A 278 15.47 7.41 -8.67
N ILE A 279 14.30 7.77 -8.15
CA ILE A 279 12.99 7.41 -8.73
C ILE A 279 12.81 8.05 -10.11
N GLY A 280 13.16 9.32 -10.26
CA GLY A 280 13.06 10.06 -11.52
C GLY A 280 13.91 9.47 -12.64
N ARG A 281 15.04 8.84 -12.29
CA ARG A 281 15.92 8.09 -13.21
C ARG A 281 15.53 6.61 -13.36
N GLY A 282 14.49 6.14 -12.65
CA GLY A 282 14.05 4.74 -12.64
C GLY A 282 15.07 3.76 -12.04
N LEU A 283 16.03 4.26 -11.25
CA LEU A 283 17.11 3.45 -10.68
C LEU A 283 16.63 2.58 -9.53
N ASP A 284 15.55 2.97 -8.85
CA ASP A 284 14.90 2.19 -7.79
C ASP A 284 14.43 0.80 -8.28
N THR A 285 14.11 0.67 -9.56
CA THR A 285 13.65 -0.59 -10.18
C THR A 285 14.75 -1.66 -10.24
N LYS A 286 16.02 -1.29 -10.03
CA LYS A 286 17.15 -2.22 -9.98
C LYS A 286 17.22 -3.00 -8.67
N ILE A 287 16.46 -2.59 -7.65
CA ILE A 287 16.45 -3.25 -6.34
C ILE A 287 15.59 -4.52 -6.40
N THR A 288 16.21 -5.62 -6.00
CA THR A 288 15.65 -6.97 -5.94
C THR A 288 14.96 -7.25 -4.60
N GLU A 289 14.12 -8.28 -4.55
CA GLU A 289 13.48 -8.73 -3.29
C GLU A 289 14.52 -9.11 -2.21
N ASN A 290 15.63 -9.75 -2.60
CA ASN A 290 16.70 -10.14 -1.66
C ASN A 290 17.37 -8.93 -1.01
N GLU A 291 17.59 -7.85 -1.77
CA GLU A 291 18.14 -6.62 -1.24
C GLU A 291 17.17 -5.94 -0.27
N ILE A 292 15.86 -5.97 -0.55
CA ILE A 292 14.83 -5.47 0.37
C ILE A 292 14.82 -6.33 1.65
N HIS A 293 14.83 -7.65 1.52
CA HIS A 293 14.91 -8.56 2.67
C HIS A 293 16.12 -8.23 3.56
N TYR A 294 17.29 -8.07 2.97
CA TYR A 294 18.52 -7.76 3.67
C TYR A 294 18.43 -6.41 4.39
N ALA A 295 18.00 -5.35 3.70
CA ALA A 295 17.84 -4.02 4.27
C ALA A 295 16.88 -4.00 5.47
N MET A 296 15.72 -4.66 5.35
CA MET A 296 14.74 -4.75 6.43
C MET A 296 15.26 -5.56 7.63
N ASN A 297 16.00 -6.65 7.38
CA ASN A 297 16.57 -7.51 8.43
C ASN A 297 17.72 -6.87 9.21
N ARG A 298 18.43 -5.92 8.59
CA ARG A 298 19.44 -5.09 9.26
C ARG A 298 18.87 -3.83 9.90
N GLY A 299 17.67 -3.41 9.47
CA GLY A 299 17.03 -2.18 9.92
C GLY A 299 17.52 -0.92 9.21
N ASP A 300 18.15 -1.08 8.03
CA ASP A 300 18.51 0.03 7.15
C ASP A 300 17.26 0.73 6.60
N ASP A 301 16.18 -0.03 6.46
CA ASP A 301 14.85 0.48 6.12
C ASP A 301 13.78 -0.20 6.98
N ARG A 302 12.64 0.46 7.15
CA ARG A 302 11.61 0.11 8.13
C ARG A 302 10.24 0.50 7.63
N LEU A 303 9.22 -0.26 8.03
CA LEU A 303 7.83 0.14 7.86
C LEU A 303 7.46 1.18 8.93
N LEU A 304 6.69 2.18 8.52
CA LEU A 304 6.02 3.08 9.45
C LEU A 304 4.90 2.30 10.14
N VAL A 305 4.64 2.64 11.39
CA VAL A 305 3.62 1.98 12.19
C VAL A 305 2.67 3.02 12.76
N TYR A 306 1.39 2.72 12.67
CA TYR A 306 0.33 3.54 13.21
C TYR A 306 -0.53 2.72 14.17
N THR A 307 -0.84 3.27 15.34
CA THR A 307 -1.87 2.71 16.22
C THR A 307 -3.24 3.17 15.76
N MET A 308 -4.21 2.27 15.78
CA MET A 308 -5.60 2.55 15.42
C MET A 308 -6.47 2.44 16.67
N LYS A 309 -7.11 3.54 17.06
CA LYS A 309 -8.08 3.61 18.15
C LYS A 309 -9.48 3.76 17.57
N CYS A 310 -10.38 2.82 17.85
CA CYS A 310 -11.78 3.01 17.53
C CYS A 310 -12.37 4.06 18.47
N ILE A 311 -12.95 5.11 17.91
CA ILE A 311 -13.53 6.24 18.65
C ILE A 311 -15.05 6.32 18.49
N GLY A 312 -15.63 5.44 17.67
CA GLY A 312 -17.05 5.43 17.41
C GLY A 312 -17.43 4.31 16.46
N TYR A 313 -18.72 3.99 16.42
CA TYR A 313 -19.28 3.07 15.45
C TYR A 313 -20.52 3.70 14.81
N ASP A 314 -20.47 3.87 13.50
CA ASP A 314 -21.53 4.51 12.71
C ASP A 314 -22.59 3.45 12.36
N TYR A 315 -23.59 3.34 13.23
CA TYR A 315 -24.63 2.32 13.15
C TYR A 315 -25.54 2.49 11.94
N ASP A 316 -25.86 3.74 11.59
CA ASP A 316 -26.71 4.04 10.45
C ASP A 316 -26.00 3.72 9.15
N PHE A 317 -24.70 4.02 9.05
CA PHE A 317 -23.88 3.56 7.93
C PHE A 317 -23.88 2.04 7.79
N GLN A 318 -23.69 1.31 8.90
CA GLN A 318 -23.66 -0.15 8.85
C GLN A 318 -25.02 -0.76 8.45
N ARG A 319 -26.14 -0.19 8.93
CA ARG A 319 -27.48 -0.63 8.52
C ARG A 319 -27.73 -0.35 7.05
N ASP A 320 -27.41 0.85 6.58
CA ASP A 320 -27.53 1.24 5.17
C ASP A 320 -26.70 0.33 4.25
N LEU A 321 -25.47 0.04 4.66
CA LEU A 321 -24.56 -0.88 3.98
C LEU A 321 -25.20 -2.26 3.79
N LEU A 322 -25.81 -2.81 4.84
CA LEU A 322 -26.43 -4.13 4.78
C LEU A 322 -27.71 -4.14 3.94
N VAL A 323 -28.59 -3.16 4.15
CA VAL A 323 -29.84 -3.04 3.39
C VAL A 323 -29.55 -2.93 1.89
N LYS A 324 -28.59 -2.08 1.50
CA LYS A 324 -28.21 -1.93 0.09
C LYS A 324 -27.52 -3.18 -0.44
N ALA A 325 -26.66 -3.83 0.33
CA ALA A 325 -25.96 -5.04 -0.09
C ALA A 325 -26.94 -6.21 -0.33
N THR A 326 -27.98 -6.35 0.48
CA THR A 326 -29.01 -7.37 0.29
C THR A 326 -30.00 -7.04 -0.82
N SER A 327 -30.26 -5.76 -1.06
CA SER A 327 -31.24 -5.31 -2.06
C SER A 327 -30.67 -5.25 -3.48
N THR A 328 -29.34 -5.12 -3.60
CA THR A 328 -28.68 -5.11 -4.92
C THR A 328 -28.63 -6.54 -5.44
N PRO A 329 -29.29 -6.87 -6.56
CA PRO A 329 -29.12 -8.19 -7.17
C PRO A 329 -27.63 -8.38 -7.44
N VAL A 330 -27.06 -9.45 -6.88
CA VAL A 330 -25.64 -9.77 -7.02
C VAL A 330 -25.32 -9.78 -8.51
N LEU A 331 -24.61 -8.75 -8.98
CA LEU A 331 -24.08 -8.74 -10.33
C LEU A 331 -23.25 -10.00 -10.45
N LYS A 332 -23.63 -10.91 -11.34
CA LYS A 332 -22.89 -12.15 -11.55
C LYS A 332 -21.51 -11.72 -12.07
N ASP A 333 -20.49 -11.83 -11.23
CA ASP A 333 -19.09 -11.49 -11.52
C ASP A 333 -18.51 -12.24 -12.75
N GLY A 334 -19.29 -13.05 -13.47
CA GLY A 334 -18.89 -13.80 -14.66
C GLY A 334 -19.33 -13.22 -16.01
N ASP A 335 -20.15 -12.16 -16.07
CA ASP A 335 -20.63 -11.63 -17.36
C ASP A 335 -19.76 -10.50 -17.93
N GLU A 336 -19.03 -9.75 -17.11
CA GLU A 336 -18.13 -8.71 -17.63
C GLU A 336 -16.89 -9.30 -18.30
N ASP A 337 -16.31 -10.37 -17.74
CA ASP A 337 -15.18 -11.08 -18.37
C ASP A 337 -15.61 -11.75 -19.68
N LYS A 338 -16.84 -12.30 -19.75
CA LYS A 338 -17.40 -12.82 -21.02
C LYS A 338 -17.62 -11.72 -22.05
N LYS A 339 -18.15 -10.56 -21.65
CA LYS A 339 -18.29 -9.41 -22.56
C LYS A 339 -16.94 -8.88 -23.05
N LYS A 340 -15.92 -8.84 -22.19
CA LYS A 340 -14.59 -8.37 -22.58
C LYS A 340 -13.91 -9.32 -23.56
N VAL A 341 -14.01 -10.63 -23.34
CA VAL A 341 -13.53 -11.66 -24.27
C VAL A 341 -14.30 -11.60 -25.60
N GLU A 342 -15.62 -11.37 -25.58
CA GLU A 342 -16.42 -11.27 -26.80
C GLU A 342 -16.11 -10.00 -27.62
N VAL A 343 -15.85 -8.86 -26.95
CA VAL A 343 -15.46 -7.61 -27.61
C VAL A 343 -14.04 -7.69 -28.19
N GLU A 344 -13.10 -8.33 -27.49
CA GLU A 344 -11.76 -8.57 -28.02
C GLU A 344 -11.77 -9.56 -29.20
N ALA A 345 -12.58 -10.63 -29.14
CA ALA A 345 -12.75 -11.57 -30.25
C ALA A 345 -13.37 -10.91 -31.50
N LYS A 346 -14.34 -10.00 -31.33
CA LYS A 346 -14.94 -9.24 -32.44
C LYS A 346 -13.96 -8.24 -33.06
N ASN A 347 -13.11 -7.61 -32.26
CA ASN A 347 -12.08 -6.69 -32.75
C ASN A 347 -10.91 -7.41 -33.45
N ALA A 348 -10.56 -8.62 -33.02
CA ALA A 348 -9.56 -9.45 -33.70
C ALA A 348 -10.06 -9.88 -35.10
N LYS A 349 -11.32 -10.32 -35.21
CA LYS A 349 -11.92 -10.72 -36.50
C LYS A 349 -12.03 -9.57 -37.50
N LYS A 350 -12.27 -8.34 -37.02
CA LYS A 350 -12.33 -7.12 -37.85
C LYS A 350 -10.95 -6.69 -38.37
N ARG A 351 -9.85 -7.10 -37.71
CA ARG A 351 -8.48 -6.81 -38.16
C ARG A 351 -8.00 -7.77 -39.24
N GLU A 352 -8.41 -9.03 -39.22
CA GLU A 352 -8.10 -9.99 -40.29
C GLU A 352 -8.81 -9.65 -41.61
N SER A 353 -10.05 -9.15 -41.56
CA SER A 353 -10.79 -8.78 -42.77
C SER A 353 -10.33 -7.47 -43.42
N ALA A 354 -9.37 -6.74 -42.83
CA ALA A 354 -8.87 -5.47 -43.34
C ALA A 354 -7.48 -5.57 -44.00
N SER A 355 -6.81 -6.72 -43.94
CA SER A 355 -5.46 -6.90 -44.50
C SER A 355 -5.41 -7.47 -45.92
N GLU A 356 -6.55 -7.75 -46.57
CA GLU A 356 -6.56 -8.51 -47.83
C GLU A 356 -6.84 -7.68 -49.11
N SER A 357 -6.91 -6.34 -49.06
CA SER A 357 -7.22 -5.58 -50.28
C SER A 357 -6.61 -4.18 -50.40
N VAL A 358 -5.28 -4.01 -50.35
CA VAL A 358 -4.64 -2.82 -50.95
C VAL A 358 -3.28 -3.17 -51.54
N ALA A 359 -3.27 -3.52 -52.84
CA ALA A 359 -2.04 -3.52 -53.64
C ALA A 359 -1.51 -2.07 -53.77
N PRO A 360 -0.21 -1.81 -53.50
CA PRO A 360 0.34 -0.45 -53.54
C PRO A 360 0.55 0.02 -54.99
N LYS A 361 -0.15 1.09 -55.40
CA LYS A 361 0.15 1.83 -56.63
C LYS A 361 1.42 2.65 -56.45
N SER A 362 2.47 2.30 -57.18
CA SER A 362 3.75 3.01 -57.25
C SER A 362 3.58 4.45 -57.76
N LYS A 363 3.85 5.45 -56.90
CA LYS A 363 3.95 6.86 -57.32
C LYS A 363 5.35 7.13 -57.89
N LYS A 364 5.42 7.41 -59.20
CA LYS A 364 6.60 7.97 -59.87
C LYS A 364 6.97 9.33 -59.25
N ARG A 365 8.18 9.43 -58.73
CA ARG A 365 8.78 10.65 -58.16
C ARG A 365 9.39 11.47 -59.29
N ARG A 366 8.86 12.66 -59.56
CA ARG A 366 9.37 13.64 -60.53
C ARG A 366 10.50 14.42 -59.86
N VAL A 367 11.72 14.27 -60.36
CA VAL A 367 12.91 15.03 -59.92
C VAL A 367 12.82 16.42 -60.56
N LYS A 368 12.90 17.47 -59.72
CA LYS A 368 13.02 18.87 -60.16
C LYS A 368 14.50 19.23 -60.09
N LYS A 369 15.07 19.66 -61.21
CA LYS A 369 16.45 20.10 -61.37
C LYS A 369 16.49 21.59 -60.97
N GLU A 370 17.32 21.95 -59.99
CA GLU A 370 17.68 23.34 -59.70
C GLU A 370 18.92 23.68 -60.54
N GLU A 371 18.86 24.84 -61.21
CA GLU A 371 19.96 25.43 -61.97
C GLU A 371 20.80 26.33 -61.04
N ASP A 372 22.11 26.18 -61.17
CA ASP A 372 23.13 27.09 -60.63
C ASP A 372 22.97 28.49 -61.24
N GLY A 373 22.89 29.49 -60.38
CA GLY A 373 22.98 30.91 -60.73
C GLY A 373 24.20 31.53 -60.05
N MET A 374 25.21 31.81 -60.87
CA MET A 374 26.48 32.44 -60.56
C MET A 374 26.35 33.96 -60.80
N VAL A 375 26.62 34.80 -59.79
CA VAL A 375 27.22 36.15 -59.92
C VAL A 375 28.02 36.43 -58.64
#